data_AF-A0A146KJT1-F1
#
_entry.id   AF-A0A146KJT1-F1
#
_cell.length_a   1.000
_cell.length_b   1.000
_cell.length_c   1.000
_cell.angle_alpha   90.00
_cell.angle_beta   90.00
_cell.angle_gamma   90.00
#
_symmetry.space_group_name_H-M   'P 1'
#
loop_
_entity.id
_entity.type
_entity.pdbx_description
1 polymer ?
#
loop_
_entity_poly.entity_id
_entity_poly.type
_entity_poly.pdbx_seq_one_letter_code
_entity_poly.pdbx_strand_id
1 'polypeptide(L)'
;QKMPQQAMCYVQTKEKIEINCGICLDQVEIEQYLKQIYQKKEQRQKDEKEPLLGDIIYTTPCGHTFHKKCLEQWMQENLTCPIDRKP
;
A
#
# COMPACT_ATOMS: atom_id res chain seq x y z
N GLN A 1 0.88 34.61 -9.41
CA GLN A 1 2.03 33.94 -10.03
C GLN A 1 2.59 32.94 -9.02
N LYS A 2 2.65 31.66 -9.42
CA LYS A 2 3.48 30.55 -8.92
C LYS A 2 3.42 30.23 -7.41
N MET A 3 2.58 29.24 -7.08
CA MET A 3 2.71 28.40 -5.88
C MET A 3 4.02 27.60 -5.96
N PRO A 4 4.89 27.61 -4.94
CA PRO A 4 6.06 26.76 -4.94
C PRO A 4 5.74 25.39 -4.35
N GLN A 5 5.83 24.39 -5.23
CA GLN A 5 6.45 23.08 -5.05
C GLN A 5 6.11 22.29 -3.79
N GLN A 6 5.34 21.23 -4.01
CA GLN A 6 5.17 20.05 -3.16
C GLN A 6 6.54 19.55 -2.66
N ALA A 7 6.94 19.99 -1.47
CA ALA A 7 7.97 19.35 -0.68
C ALA A 7 7.26 18.40 0.28
N MET A 8 7.26 17.11 -0.06
CA MET A 8 6.95 16.05 0.89
C MET A 8 8.03 16.11 1.97
N CYS A 9 7.73 16.78 3.08
CA CYS A 9 8.59 16.85 4.24
C CYS A 9 8.72 15.46 4.86
N TYR A 10 9.75 14.71 4.46
CA TYR A 10 10.13 13.49 5.16
C TYR A 10 10.81 13.89 6.47
N VAL A 11 10.02 13.99 7.54
CA VAL A 11 10.54 14.21 8.89
C VAL A 11 11.00 12.86 9.42
N GLN A 12 12.30 12.72 9.61
CA GLN A 12 12.93 11.51 10.13
C GLN A 12 12.75 11.48 11.67
N THR A 13 11.66 10.90 12.12
CA THR A 13 11.38 10.60 13.55
C THR A 13 10.90 9.15 13.65
N LYS A 14 11.04 8.52 14.82
CA LYS A 14 10.60 7.13 15.11
C LYS A 14 9.07 6.99 15.10
N GLU A 15 8.40 7.52 14.09
CA GLU A 15 6.95 7.63 14.01
C GLU A 15 6.44 6.69 12.92
N LYS A 16 5.37 5.99 13.27
CA LYS A 16 4.63 5.01 12.46
C LYS A 16 4.53 5.52 11.02
N ILE A 17 5.01 4.74 10.04
CA ILE A 17 4.85 5.10 8.64
C ILE A 17 3.37 4.89 8.29
N GLU A 18 2.60 5.99 8.31
CA GLU A 18 1.20 6.00 7.90
C GLU A 18 1.14 6.09 6.38
N ILE A 19 0.83 4.97 5.73
CA ILE A 19 0.62 4.93 4.29
C ILE A 19 -0.88 5.00 4.06
N ASN A 20 -1.35 6.03 3.36
CA ASN A 20 -2.76 6.15 3.00
C ASN A 20 -2.97 5.70 1.56
N CYS A 21 -4.00 4.88 1.32
CA CYS A 21 -4.37 4.45 -0.01
C CYS A 21 -5.04 5.60 -0.76
N GLY A 22 -4.41 6.12 -1.80
CA GLY A 22 -4.94 7.22 -2.60
C GLY A 22 -6.21 6.92 -3.41
N ILE A 23 -6.72 5.68 -3.38
CA ILE A 23 -7.96 5.26 -4.06
C ILE A 23 -9.15 5.27 -3.09
N CYS A 24 -9.01 4.62 -1.93
CA CYS A 24 -10.09 4.54 -0.94
C CYS A 24 -9.97 5.58 0.18
N LEU A 25 -8.88 6.35 0.22
CA LEU A 25 -8.57 7.35 1.23
C LEU A 25 -8.43 6.80 2.66
N ASP A 26 -8.33 5.48 2.81
CA ASP A 26 -8.10 4.81 4.10
C ASP A 26 -6.63 4.50 4.35
N GLN A 27 -6.29 4.38 5.63
CA GLN A 27 -4.97 3.98 6.11
C GLN A 27 -4.69 2.51 5.77
N VAL A 28 -3.51 2.25 5.20
CA VAL A 28 -3.01 0.90 4.98
C VAL A 28 -2.40 0.39 6.29
N GLU A 29 -3.15 -0.43 7.02
CA GLU A 29 -2.71 -0.98 8.30
C GLU A 29 -1.86 -2.26 8.11
N ILE A 30 -0.58 -2.07 7.80
CA ILE A 30 0.39 -3.18 7.67
C ILE A 30 0.49 -3.99 8.98
N GLU A 31 0.40 -3.33 10.13
CA GLU A 31 0.49 -3.98 11.44
C GLU A 31 -0.67 -4.94 11.72
N GLN A 32 -1.89 -4.60 11.29
CA GLN A 32 -3.04 -5.47 11.49
C GLN A 32 -2.91 -6.75 10.67
N TYR A 33 -2.40 -6.65 9.44
CA TYR A 33 -2.16 -7.82 8.61
C TYR A 33 -1.07 -8.73 9.17
N LEU A 34 0.08 -8.18 9.58
CA LEU A 34 1.14 -8.97 10.20
C LEU A 34 0.61 -9.71 11.44
N LYS A 35 -0.17 -9.03 12.30
CA LYS A 35 -0.83 -9.66 13.45
C LYS A 35 -1.71 -10.84 13.03
N GLN A 36 -2.48 -10.72 11.95
CA GLN A 36 -3.30 -11.82 11.41
C GLN A 36 -2.45 -12.99 10.90
N ILE A 37 -1.32 -12.73 10.22
CA ILE A 37 -0.40 -13.79 9.76
C ILE A 37 0.17 -14.54 10.97
N TYR A 38 0.68 -13.82 11.97
CA TYR A 38 1.27 -14.43 13.16
C TYR A 38 0.24 -15.21 13.97
N GLN A 39 -1.00 -14.73 14.07
CA GLN A 39 -2.09 -15.41 14.78
C GLN A 39 -2.55 -16.70 14.06
N LYS A 40 -2.49 -16.75 12.73
CA LYS A 40 -2.87 -17.95 11.95
C LYS A 40 -1.86 -19.11 12.05
N LYS A 41 -0.65 -18.90 12.59
CA LYS A 41 0.38 -19.97 12.73
C LYS A 41 0.00 -21.09 13.73
N GLU A 42 -1.11 -20.98 14.48
CA GLU A 42 -1.55 -22.00 15.45
C GLU A 42 -2.43 -23.11 14.85
N GLN A 43 -2.89 -22.98 13.60
CA GLN A 43 -3.67 -24.02 12.91
C GLN A 43 -2.87 -24.59 11.72
N ARG A 44 -2.32 -25.79 11.91
CA ARG A 44 -1.50 -26.52 10.92
C ARG A 44 -2.26 -26.83 9.62
N GLN A 45 -1.67 -26.50 8.47
CA GLN A 45 -1.48 -27.38 7.30
C GLN A 45 -0.42 -26.83 6.34
N LYS A 46 0.31 -27.72 5.67
CA LYS A 46 1.74 -27.60 5.31
C LYS A 46 2.09 -26.91 3.96
N ASP A 47 1.16 -26.25 3.27
CA ASP A 47 1.42 -25.85 1.87
C ASP A 47 1.04 -24.40 1.49
N GLU A 48 0.72 -23.54 2.46
CA GLU A 48 0.39 -22.14 2.15
C GLU A 48 1.62 -21.24 2.19
N LYS A 49 1.98 -20.69 1.01
CA LYS A 49 3.06 -19.71 0.83
C LYS A 49 2.90 -18.59 1.86
N GLU A 50 3.97 -18.29 2.60
CA GLU A 50 3.97 -17.19 3.57
C GLU A 50 3.48 -15.92 2.85
N PRO A 51 2.36 -15.32 3.27
CA PRO A 51 1.80 -14.14 2.63
C PRO A 51 2.86 -13.04 2.57
N LEU A 52 3.21 -12.62 1.35
CA LEU A 52 4.22 -11.59 1.17
C LEU A 52 3.56 -10.23 1.38
N LEU A 53 4.34 -9.24 1.80
CA LEU A 53 3.86 -7.86 1.94
C LEU A 53 3.19 -7.33 0.64
N GLY A 54 3.66 -7.82 -0.50
CA GLY A 54 3.10 -7.56 -1.83
C GLY A 54 1.69 -8.11 -2.07
N ASP A 55 1.13 -8.89 -1.14
CA ASP A 55 -0.25 -9.36 -1.18
C ASP A 55 -1.26 -8.38 -0.56
N ILE A 56 -0.77 -7.34 0.12
CA ILE A 56 -1.59 -6.33 0.80
C ILE A 56 -1.45 -4.97 0.14
N ILE A 57 -0.19 -4.62 -0.17
CA ILE A 57 0.17 -3.33 -0.72
C ILE A 57 0.89 -3.51 -2.04
N TYR A 58 0.66 -2.55 -2.92
CA TYR A 58 1.38 -2.47 -4.16
C TYR A 58 1.90 -1.04 -4.33
N THR A 59 3.20 -0.94 -4.62
CA THR A 59 3.84 0.32 -5.00
C THR A 59 4.04 0.32 -6.50
N THR A 60 3.37 1.26 -7.16
CA THR A 60 3.48 1.48 -8.61
C THR A 60 4.90 1.93 -9.00
N PRO A 61 5.32 1.77 -10.27
CA PRO A 61 6.63 2.23 -10.74
C PRO A 61 6.87 3.74 -10.54
N CYS A 62 5.80 4.54 -10.47
CA CYS A 62 5.89 5.97 -10.15
C CYS A 62 6.07 6.27 -8.64
N GLY A 63 6.09 5.25 -7.78
CA GLY A 63 6.37 5.37 -6.35
C GLY A 63 5.14 5.54 -5.45
N HIS A 64 3.92 5.50 -6.01
CA HIS A 64 2.68 5.59 -5.23
C HIS A 64 2.24 4.23 -4.71
N THR A 65 1.88 4.16 -3.42
CA THR A 65 1.48 2.93 -2.74
C THR A 65 -0.03 2.89 -2.50
N PHE A 66 -0.64 1.73 -2.75
CA PHE A 66 -2.07 1.50 -2.60
C PHE A 66 -2.32 0.12 -1.98
N HIS A 67 -3.54 -0.09 -1.48
CA HIS A 67 -4.02 -1.45 -1.26
C HIS A 67 -3.98 -2.22 -2.58
N LYS A 68 -3.44 -3.44 -2.56
CA LYS A 68 -3.39 -4.33 -3.74
C LYS A 68 -4.76 -4.46 -4.39
N LYS A 69 -5.80 -4.73 -3.57
CA LYS A 69 -7.18 -4.82 -4.04
C LYS A 69 -7.67 -3.54 -4.73
N CYS A 70 -7.42 -2.38 -4.14
CA CYS A 70 -7.85 -1.11 -4.73
C CYS A 70 -7.14 -0.85 -6.06
N LEU A 71 -5.83 -1.14 -6.13
CA LEU A 71 -5.08 -0.97 -7.37
C LEU A 71 -5.47 -2.00 -8.43
N GLU A 72 -5.70 -3.26 -8.06
CA GLU A 72 -6.17 -4.30 -8.99
C GLU A 72 -7.50 -3.92 -9.63
N GLN A 73 -8.47 -3.44 -8.83
CA GLN A 73 -9.74 -2.95 -9.36
C GLN A 73 -9.55 -1.76 -10.30
N TRP A 74 -8.69 -0.82 -9.93
CA TRP A 74 -8.39 0.32 -10.79
C TRP A 74 -7.74 -0.09 -12.12
N MET A 75 -6.77 -1.02 -12.08
CA MET A 75 -6.03 -1.50 -13.25
C MET A 75 -6.89 -2.33 -14.22
N GLN A 76 -8.02 -2.86 -13.77
CA GLN A 76 -8.99 -3.50 -14.68
C GLN A 76 -9.63 -2.50 -15.65
N GLU A 77 -9.76 -1.23 -15.25
CA GLU A 77 -10.40 -0.18 -16.05
C GLU A 77 -9.39 0.84 -16.60
N ASN A 78 -8.32 1.12 -15.87
CA ASN A 78 -7.35 2.17 -16.17
C ASN A 78 -5.91 1.72 -15.86
N LEU A 79 -5.10 1.54 -16.90
CA LEU A 79 -3.67 1.15 -16.80
C LEU A 79 -2.74 2.33 -16.46
N THR A 80 -3.23 3.30 -15.70
CA THR A 80 -2.47 4.50 -15.31
C THR A 80 -2.61 4.72 -13.82
N CYS A 81 -1.57 5.23 -13.16
CA CYS A 81 -1.63 5.53 -11.74
C CYS A 81 -2.78 6.52 -11.41
N PRO A 82 -3.61 6.27 -10.38
CA PRO A 82 -4.69 7.18 -9.99
C PRO A 82 -4.20 8.58 -9.55
N ILE A 83 -2.96 8.67 -9.07
CA ILE A 83 -2.41 9.91 -8.50
C ILE A 83 -1.78 10.80 -9.56
N ASP A 84 -0.89 10.24 -10.38
CA ASP A 84 -0.11 11.01 -11.35
C ASP A 84 -0.39 10.64 -12.81
N ARG A 85 -1.31 9.70 -13.06
CA ARG A 85 -1.78 9.27 -14.39
C ARG A 85 -0.67 8.74 -15.32
N LYS A 86 0.48 8.38 -14.75
CA LYS A 86 1.57 7.73 -15.49
C LYS A 86 1.29 6.23 -15.64
N PRO A 87 1.67 5.62 -16.76
CA PRO A 87 1.69 4.15 -16.90
C PRO A 87 2.72 3.52 -15.96
#